data_AF-A0A353B432-F1
#
_entry.id   AF-A0A353B432-F1
#
_cell.length_a   1.000
_cell.length_b   1.000
_cell.length_c   1.000
_cell.angle_alpha   90.00
_cell.angle_beta   90.00
_cell.angle_gamma   90.00
#
_symmetry.space_group_name_H-M   'P 1'
#
loop_
_entity.id
_entity.type
_entity.pdbx_description
1 polymer ?
#
loop_
_entity_poly.entity_id
_entity_poly.type
_entity_poly.pdbx_seq_one_letter_code
_entity_poly.pdbx_strand_id
1 'polypeptide(L)'
;MLVPYWVFSAEVETRYTADTSPPPPGRNGDWRPVSGKRKQRYSGLLVCGSNVLTSAETEDISPFELSRGQPFDRHPSSGRDAESGLSESRNSGDAIVEQFRAPRKLARPIVRGQIERDEQLACQRELGKCRNVRVNVQLAALVGNPVLVPLWIIAYSYKSEVHRVLINGQTGKVAGSAPFATGKLTFVVLAIVAALLIAGLLITIRH
;
A
#
# COMPACT_ATOMS: atom_id res chain seq x y z
N MET A 1 5.97 15.96 -8.33
CA MET A 1 5.14 15.39 -9.41
C MET A 1 3.82 14.97 -8.79
N LEU A 2 2.74 15.04 -9.56
CA LEU A 2 1.42 14.54 -9.17
C LEU A 2 1.15 13.23 -9.91
N VAL A 3 0.93 12.16 -9.17
CA VAL A 3 0.69 10.82 -9.71
C VAL A 3 -0.80 10.48 -9.63
N PRO A 4 -1.38 9.94 -10.71
CA PRO A 4 -2.79 9.58 -10.75
C PRO A 4 -3.09 8.30 -9.97
N TYR A 5 -4.14 8.36 -9.17
CA TYR A 5 -4.69 7.25 -8.41
C TYR A 5 -6.20 7.17 -8.58
N TRP A 6 -6.74 5.98 -8.48
CA TRP A 6 -8.16 5.75 -8.25
C TRP A 6 -8.38 5.54 -6.76
N VAL A 7 -9.24 6.37 -6.15
CA VAL A 7 -9.73 6.14 -4.79
C VAL A 7 -11.09 5.45 -4.86
N PHE A 8 -11.18 4.27 -4.25
CA PHE A 8 -12.41 3.50 -4.18
C PHE A 8 -13.06 3.57 -2.82
N SER A 9 -14.39 3.56 -2.85
CA SER A 9 -15.26 3.35 -1.71
C SER A 9 -16.29 2.27 -2.06
N ALA A 10 -16.59 1.41 -1.09
CA ALA A 10 -17.49 0.28 -1.28
C ALA A 10 -18.18 -0.10 0.02
N GLU A 11 -19.40 -0.58 -0.10
CA GLU A 11 -20.08 -1.30 0.97
C GLU A 11 -19.90 -2.79 0.73
N VAL A 12 -19.55 -3.52 1.78
CA VAL A 12 -19.15 -4.92 1.68
C VAL A 12 -19.98 -5.74 2.65
N GLU A 13 -20.69 -6.74 2.13
CA GLU A 13 -21.28 -7.81 2.93
C GLU A 13 -20.45 -9.08 2.71
N THR A 14 -19.81 -9.56 3.77
CA THR A 14 -19.01 -10.78 3.74
C THR A 14 -19.74 -11.88 4.49
N ARG A 15 -19.85 -13.05 3.86
CA ARG A 15 -20.28 -14.28 4.55
C ARG A 15 -19.07 -15.16 4.72
N TYR A 16 -18.86 -15.67 5.92
CA TYR A 16 -17.70 -16.51 6.20
C TYR A 16 -18.08 -17.83 6.84
N THR A 17 -17.24 -18.83 6.62
CA THR A 17 -17.27 -20.12 7.30
C THR A 17 -15.85 -20.46 7.74
N ALA A 18 -15.69 -21.02 8.92
CA ALA A 18 -14.39 -21.39 9.46
C ALA A 18 -14.54 -22.51 10.50
N ASP A 19 -13.44 -23.14 10.88
CA ASP A 19 -13.37 -23.98 12.08
C ASP A 19 -12.58 -23.24 13.15
N THR A 20 -13.09 -23.14 14.39
CA THR A 20 -12.45 -22.43 15.52
C THR A 20 -12.21 -23.33 16.72
N SER A 21 -11.30 -22.92 17.61
CA SER A 21 -11.01 -23.58 18.90
C SER A 21 -11.14 -22.57 20.04
N PRO A 22 -11.65 -22.92 21.25
CA PRO A 22 -12.00 -24.28 21.72
C PRO A 22 -13.39 -24.77 21.28
N PRO A 23 -13.66 -26.09 21.37
CA PRO A 23 -14.99 -26.67 21.19
C PRO A 23 -15.96 -26.25 22.30
N PRO A 24 -17.29 -26.40 22.10
CA PRO A 24 -18.25 -26.23 23.17
C PRO A 24 -18.08 -27.31 24.26
N PRO A 25 -18.44 -27.01 25.53
CA PRO A 25 -18.34 -27.97 26.63
C PRO A 25 -19.12 -29.26 26.31
N GLY A 26 -18.51 -30.41 26.59
CA GLY A 26 -19.12 -31.74 26.36
C GLY A 26 -18.85 -32.38 25.00
N ARG A 27 -18.00 -31.79 24.14
CA ARG A 27 -17.63 -32.37 22.83
C ARG A 27 -16.15 -32.77 22.80
N ASN A 28 -15.85 -34.03 22.44
CA ASN A 28 -14.48 -34.48 22.14
C ASN A 28 -14.09 -33.99 20.74
N GLY A 29 -13.17 -33.03 20.65
CA GLY A 29 -12.56 -32.57 19.40
C GLY A 29 -12.02 -31.15 19.49
N ASP A 30 -10.91 -30.84 18.81
CA ASP A 30 -10.22 -29.55 18.95
C ASP A 30 -10.91 -28.37 18.24
N TRP A 31 -11.83 -28.67 17.31
CA TRP A 31 -12.36 -27.72 16.34
C TRP A 31 -13.90 -27.76 16.29
N ARG A 32 -14.52 -26.57 16.16
CA ARG A 32 -15.96 -26.41 15.91
C ARG A 32 -16.20 -25.58 14.65
N PRO A 33 -17.14 -25.97 13.77
CA PRO A 33 -17.50 -25.16 12.63
C PRO A 33 -18.26 -23.91 13.10
N VAL A 34 -17.94 -22.77 12.52
CA VAL A 34 -18.63 -21.50 12.72
C VAL A 34 -18.94 -20.88 11.36
N SER A 35 -20.03 -20.14 11.31
CA SER A 35 -20.37 -19.31 10.17
C SER A 35 -20.89 -17.98 10.67
N GLY A 36 -20.70 -16.95 9.86
CA GLY A 36 -21.11 -15.62 10.25
C GLY A 36 -21.24 -14.70 9.05
N LYS A 37 -21.68 -13.48 9.34
CA LYS A 37 -21.77 -12.39 8.38
C LYS A 37 -21.09 -11.18 8.96
N ARG A 38 -20.46 -10.40 8.09
CA ARG A 38 -19.88 -9.11 8.41
C ARG A 38 -20.40 -8.10 7.41
N LYS A 39 -20.63 -6.88 7.89
CA LYS A 39 -20.88 -5.73 7.05
C LYS A 39 -19.82 -4.71 7.36
N GLN A 40 -19.14 -4.25 6.33
CA GLN A 40 -18.07 -3.28 6.46
C GLN A 40 -18.16 -2.25 5.35
N ARG A 41 -17.79 -1.01 5.66
CA ARG A 41 -17.63 0.04 4.66
C ARG A 41 -16.14 0.29 4.47
N TYR A 42 -15.70 0.19 3.22
CA TYR A 42 -14.34 0.53 2.82
C TYR A 42 -14.34 1.91 2.16
N SER A 43 -13.37 2.74 2.53
CA SER A 43 -13.14 4.06 1.95
C SER A 43 -11.64 4.33 1.87
N GLY A 44 -11.22 5.15 0.92
CA GLY A 44 -9.81 5.50 0.76
C GLY A 44 -8.95 4.38 0.16
N LEU A 45 -9.56 3.39 -0.50
CA LEU A 45 -8.81 2.31 -1.14
C LEU A 45 -8.12 2.82 -2.40
N LEU A 46 -6.79 2.90 -2.37
CA LEU A 46 -5.98 3.48 -3.43
C LEU A 46 -5.50 2.42 -4.41
N VAL A 47 -5.75 2.64 -5.69
CA VAL A 47 -5.17 1.87 -6.79
C VAL A 47 -4.43 2.82 -7.72
N CYS A 48 -3.16 2.54 -7.99
CA CYS A 48 -2.35 3.35 -8.88
C CYS A 48 -3.01 3.45 -10.27
N GLY A 49 -3.19 4.66 -10.77
CA GLY A 49 -3.69 4.98 -12.11
C GLY A 49 -2.57 5.09 -13.15
N SER A 50 -1.32 4.97 -12.70
CA SER A 50 -0.09 5.09 -13.47
C SER A 50 0.54 3.71 -13.71
N ASN A 51 1.29 3.58 -14.81
CA ASN A 51 2.12 2.40 -15.10
C ASN A 51 3.56 2.56 -14.63
N VAL A 52 3.90 3.69 -14.01
CA VAL A 52 5.24 3.96 -13.51
C VAL A 52 5.49 3.14 -12.25
N LEU A 53 4.50 3.00 -11.37
CA LEU A 53 4.66 2.30 -10.09
C LEU A 53 4.14 0.87 -10.13
N THR A 54 4.87 -0.03 -9.47
CA THR A 54 4.40 -1.38 -9.16
C THR A 54 3.38 -1.35 -8.01
N SER A 55 2.61 -2.42 -7.86
CA SER A 55 1.67 -2.57 -6.74
C SER A 55 2.38 -2.56 -5.39
N ALA A 56 3.55 -3.19 -5.29
CA ALA A 56 4.35 -3.24 -4.06
C ALA A 56 4.85 -1.84 -3.66
N GLU A 57 5.36 -1.08 -4.62
CA GLU A 57 5.77 0.32 -4.42
C GLU A 57 4.62 1.22 -3.98
N THR A 58 3.45 1.00 -4.56
CA THR A 58 2.23 1.74 -4.21
C THR A 58 1.78 1.46 -2.77
N GLU A 59 1.85 0.20 -2.35
CA GLU A 59 1.52 -0.21 -0.99
C GLU A 59 2.55 0.32 0.01
N ASP A 60 3.84 0.24 -0.33
CA ASP A 60 4.93 0.69 0.53
C ASP A 60 4.93 2.21 0.73
N ILE A 61 4.57 3.01 -0.28
CA ILE A 61 4.56 4.48 -0.14
C ILE A 61 3.29 5.03 0.54
N SER A 62 2.26 4.20 0.68
CA SER A 62 1.01 4.52 1.37
C SER A 62 1.22 4.65 2.90
N PRO A 63 0.35 5.37 3.64
CA PRO A 63 -0.91 6.00 3.22
C PRO A 63 -0.75 7.41 2.64
N PHE A 64 -1.77 7.85 1.91
CA PHE A 64 -1.94 9.25 1.50
C PHE A 64 -3.14 9.85 2.24
N GLU A 65 -3.00 11.09 2.69
CA GLU A 65 -4.05 11.84 3.34
C GLU A 65 -4.95 12.49 2.28
N LEU A 66 -6.17 11.96 2.14
CA LEU A 66 -7.12 12.39 1.10
C LEU A 66 -8.13 13.44 1.60
N SER A 67 -8.26 13.63 2.92
CA SER A 67 -9.24 14.56 3.51
C SER A 67 -8.98 16.02 3.14
N ARG A 68 -7.74 16.37 2.82
CA ARG A 68 -7.30 17.72 2.43
C ARG A 68 -7.25 17.91 0.91
N GLY A 69 -7.87 17.01 0.14
CA GLY A 69 -7.92 17.10 -1.32
C GLY A 69 -8.63 18.37 -1.77
N GLN A 70 -8.00 19.10 -2.68
CA GLN A 70 -8.62 20.24 -3.37
C GLN A 70 -9.04 19.81 -4.78
N PRO A 71 -10.10 20.41 -5.35
CA PRO A 71 -10.43 20.25 -6.76
C PRO A 71 -9.19 20.56 -7.62
N PHE A 72 -8.89 19.67 -8.56
CA PHE A 72 -7.79 19.88 -9.48
C PHE A 72 -8.30 20.55 -10.75
N ASP A 73 -8.18 21.88 -10.81
CA ASP A 73 -8.52 22.66 -12.00
C ASP A 73 -7.33 22.67 -12.96
N ARG A 74 -7.43 21.87 -14.03
CA ARG A 74 -6.48 21.93 -15.14
C ARG A 74 -6.81 23.15 -15.99
N HIS A 75 -6.45 24.35 -15.55
CA HIS A 75 -6.37 25.47 -16.47
C HIS A 75 -5.11 25.28 -17.34
N PRO A 76 -5.25 25.07 -18.66
CA PRO A 76 -4.10 25.03 -19.53
C PRO A 76 -3.49 26.44 -19.57
N SER A 77 -2.26 26.58 -19.09
CA SER A 77 -1.41 27.73 -19.41
C SER A 77 -0.94 27.62 -20.87
N SER A 78 -1.88 27.68 -21.82
CA SER A 78 -1.56 28.04 -23.21
C SER A 78 -1.65 29.55 -23.29
N GLY A 79 -0.50 30.20 -23.51
CA GLY A 79 -0.36 31.65 -23.43
C GLY A 79 -1.26 32.48 -24.36
N ARG A 80 -1.27 33.78 -24.03
CA ARG A 80 -2.17 34.87 -24.47
C ARG A 80 -3.47 34.82 -23.64
N ASP A 81 -3.79 35.82 -22.82
CA ASP A 81 -3.90 37.22 -23.18
C ASP A 81 -3.44 38.17 -22.05
N ALA A 82 -2.87 39.29 -22.48
CA ALA A 82 -2.82 40.51 -21.69
C ALA A 82 -4.26 41.01 -21.44
N GLU A 83 -4.45 41.75 -20.35
CA GLU A 83 -5.63 42.59 -20.10
C GLU A 83 -6.93 41.87 -19.70
N SER A 84 -7.02 41.45 -18.43
CA SER A 84 -8.26 41.54 -17.63
C SER A 84 -7.95 41.15 -16.19
N GLY A 85 -7.89 42.14 -15.30
CA GLY A 85 -7.80 41.91 -13.87
C GLY A 85 -9.02 41.18 -13.32
N LEU A 86 -8.82 40.53 -12.17
CA LEU A 86 -9.81 39.95 -11.25
C LEU A 86 -10.27 38.52 -11.54
N SER A 87 -9.42 37.55 -11.17
CA SER A 87 -9.79 36.46 -10.25
C SER A 87 -8.57 35.60 -9.93
N GLU A 88 -8.08 35.73 -8.70
CA GLU A 88 -7.01 34.91 -8.15
C GLU A 88 -7.50 33.48 -7.87
N SER A 89 -7.17 32.53 -8.74
CA SER A 89 -6.99 31.13 -8.33
C SER A 89 -5.54 30.75 -8.58
N ARG A 90 -4.75 30.87 -7.51
CA ARG A 90 -3.28 30.98 -7.53
C ARG A 90 -2.60 29.70 -7.01
N ASN A 91 -3.13 28.51 -7.29
CA ASN A 91 -2.71 27.29 -6.56
C ASN A 91 -2.28 26.07 -7.38
N SER A 92 -1.94 26.19 -8.66
CA SER A 92 -1.30 25.07 -9.38
C SER A 92 -0.27 25.59 -10.36
N GLY A 93 0.79 26.22 -9.84
CA GLY A 93 1.99 26.52 -10.61
C GLY A 93 2.70 25.22 -11.02
N ASP A 94 2.90 25.02 -12.33
CA ASP A 94 3.86 24.11 -12.97
C ASP A 94 4.04 22.69 -12.39
N ALA A 95 3.02 22.15 -11.72
CA ALA A 95 3.11 20.78 -11.22
C ALA A 95 3.12 19.80 -12.39
N ILE A 96 4.20 19.04 -12.54
CA ILE A 96 4.27 17.94 -13.49
C ILE A 96 3.24 16.88 -13.07
N VAL A 97 2.16 16.77 -13.86
CA VAL A 97 1.09 15.78 -13.68
C VAL A 97 1.35 14.61 -14.61
N GLU A 98 1.42 13.41 -14.05
CA GLU A 98 1.50 12.20 -14.84
C GLU A 98 0.14 11.84 -15.45
N GLN A 99 0.15 11.25 -16.65
CA GLN A 99 -1.08 10.86 -17.34
C GLN A 99 -1.69 9.61 -16.70
N PHE A 100 -3.02 9.62 -16.52
CA PHE A 100 -3.77 8.40 -16.25
C PHE A 100 -3.59 7.42 -17.41
N ARG A 101 -2.98 6.27 -17.16
CA ARG A 101 -2.82 5.21 -18.16
C ARG A 101 -3.62 3.96 -17.83
N ALA A 102 -3.94 3.73 -16.55
CA ALA A 102 -4.78 2.63 -16.12
C ALA A 102 -6.26 3.06 -16.07
N PRO A 103 -7.13 2.57 -16.97
CA PRO A 103 -8.55 2.87 -16.92
C PRO A 103 -9.19 2.26 -15.66
N ARG A 104 -10.22 2.94 -15.12
CA ARG A 104 -10.97 2.50 -13.93
C ARG A 104 -11.42 1.04 -13.98
N LYS A 105 -11.74 0.52 -15.17
CA LYS A 105 -12.14 -0.89 -15.38
C LYS A 105 -11.06 -1.89 -14.93
N LEU A 106 -9.78 -1.58 -15.13
CA LEU A 106 -8.65 -2.42 -14.70
C LEU A 106 -8.35 -2.29 -13.20
N ALA A 107 -8.68 -1.15 -12.59
CA ALA A 107 -8.49 -0.94 -11.16
C ALA A 107 -9.51 -1.70 -10.28
N ARG A 108 -10.73 -1.93 -10.80
CA ARG A 108 -11.80 -2.66 -10.08
C ARG A 108 -11.40 -4.05 -9.56
N PRO A 109 -10.84 -4.96 -10.39
CA PRO A 109 -10.43 -6.29 -9.90
C PRO A 109 -9.30 -6.22 -8.86
N ILE A 110 -8.39 -5.24 -8.97
CA ILE A 110 -7.31 -5.04 -8.01
C ILE A 110 -7.88 -4.71 -6.63
N VAL A 111 -8.79 -3.73 -6.56
CA VAL A 111 -9.44 -3.33 -5.31
C VAL A 111 -10.33 -4.44 -4.75
N ARG A 112 -11.01 -5.20 -5.61
CA ARG A 112 -11.79 -6.37 -5.19
C ARG A 112 -10.90 -7.40 -4.50
N GLY A 113 -9.76 -7.74 -5.10
CA GLY A 113 -8.81 -8.68 -4.52
C GLY A 113 -8.21 -8.19 -3.21
N GLN A 114 -8.00 -6.87 -3.06
CA GLN A 114 -7.56 -6.27 -1.80
C GLN A 114 -8.61 -6.42 -0.70
N ILE A 115 -9.87 -6.06 -0.97
CA ILE A 115 -10.99 -6.22 -0.03
C ILE A 115 -11.16 -7.68 0.39
N GLU A 116 -11.07 -8.61 -0.57
CA GLU A 116 -11.19 -10.05 -0.27
C GLU A 116 -10.09 -10.54 0.68
N ARG A 117 -8.84 -10.09 0.51
CA ARG A 117 -7.74 -10.39 1.44
C ARG A 117 -7.96 -9.75 2.81
N ASP A 118 -8.37 -8.48 2.84
CA ASP A 118 -8.59 -7.75 4.09
C ASP A 118 -9.72 -8.38 4.91
N GLU A 119 -10.83 -8.75 4.27
CA GLU A 119 -11.95 -9.44 4.90
C GLU A 119 -11.55 -10.83 5.40
N GLN A 120 -10.73 -11.58 4.66
CA GLN A 120 -10.21 -12.86 5.10
C GLN A 120 -9.33 -12.72 6.35
N LEU A 121 -8.42 -11.74 6.37
CA LEU A 121 -7.57 -11.44 7.53
C LEU A 121 -8.40 -10.95 8.71
N ALA A 122 -9.40 -10.10 8.49
CA ALA A 122 -10.28 -9.60 9.53
C ALA A 122 -11.11 -10.73 10.16
N CYS A 123 -11.62 -11.67 9.35
CA CYS A 123 -12.30 -12.86 9.84
C CYS A 123 -11.37 -13.73 10.69
N GLN A 124 -10.14 -13.96 10.21
CA GLN A 124 -9.14 -14.73 10.97
C GLN A 124 -8.81 -14.09 12.32
N ARG A 125 -8.64 -12.77 12.35
CA ARG A 125 -8.34 -12.02 13.59
C ARG A 125 -9.48 -12.10 14.61
N GLU A 126 -10.74 -11.96 14.18
CA GLU A 126 -11.89 -12.05 15.09
C GLU A 126 -12.11 -13.45 15.65
N LEU A 127 -11.83 -14.49 14.87
CA LEU A 127 -12.02 -15.87 15.29
C LEU A 127 -10.85 -16.43 16.11
N GLY A 128 -9.70 -15.76 16.11
CA GLY A 128 -8.49 -16.19 16.81
C GLY A 128 -7.94 -17.49 16.22
N LYS A 129 -7.86 -18.56 17.03
CA LYS A 129 -7.38 -19.87 16.60
C LYS A 129 -8.39 -20.52 15.66
N CYS A 130 -8.19 -20.37 14.36
CA CYS A 130 -9.06 -20.85 13.31
C CYS A 130 -8.33 -21.57 12.17
N ARG A 131 -9.06 -22.39 11.41
CA ARG A 131 -8.61 -23.02 10.15
C ARG A 131 -9.75 -23.05 9.13
N ASN A 132 -9.43 -23.38 7.89
CA ASN A 132 -10.41 -23.52 6.79
C ASN A 132 -11.30 -22.28 6.59
N VAL A 133 -10.77 -21.09 6.86
CA VAL A 133 -11.53 -19.85 6.69
C VAL A 133 -11.82 -19.62 5.22
N ARG A 134 -13.11 -19.58 4.87
CA ARG A 134 -13.60 -19.22 3.55
C ARG A 134 -14.47 -17.98 3.68
N VAL A 135 -14.22 -17.01 2.82
CA VAL A 135 -15.00 -15.78 2.74
C VAL A 135 -15.68 -15.68 1.37
N ASN A 136 -16.91 -15.20 1.37
CA ASN A 136 -17.65 -14.84 0.17
C ASN A 136 -18.02 -13.36 0.30
N VAL A 137 -17.34 -12.53 -0.49
CA VAL A 137 -17.42 -11.07 -0.43
C VAL A 137 -18.38 -10.55 -1.50
N GLN A 138 -19.44 -9.89 -1.04
CA GLN A 138 -20.41 -9.20 -1.88
C GLN A 138 -20.18 -7.69 -1.81
N LEU A 139 -19.78 -7.11 -2.94
CA LEU A 139 -19.54 -5.68 -3.09
C LEU A 139 -20.80 -4.98 -3.56
N ALA A 140 -21.26 -4.00 -2.79
CA ALA A 140 -22.31 -3.06 -3.14
C ALA A 140 -21.72 -1.65 -3.30
N ALA A 141 -22.31 -0.85 -4.19
CA ALA A 141 -21.98 0.56 -4.37
C ALA A 141 -20.47 0.85 -4.58
N LEU A 142 -19.77 0.06 -5.39
CA LEU A 142 -18.35 0.29 -5.69
C LEU A 142 -18.14 1.55 -6.55
N VAL A 143 -17.75 2.65 -5.91
CA VAL A 143 -17.47 3.94 -6.55
C VAL A 143 -15.96 4.17 -6.58
N GLY A 144 -15.45 4.67 -7.70
CA GLY A 144 -14.03 4.97 -7.91
C GLY A 144 -13.88 6.37 -8.49
N ASN A 145 -13.23 7.26 -7.74
CA ASN A 145 -12.99 8.64 -8.16
C ASN A 145 -11.51 8.82 -8.50
N PRO A 146 -11.17 9.62 -9.53
CA PRO A 146 -9.77 9.94 -9.81
C PRO A 146 -9.26 10.93 -8.77
N VAL A 147 -8.04 10.72 -8.29
CA VAL A 147 -7.31 11.64 -7.42
C VAL A 147 -5.87 11.75 -7.88
N LEU A 148 -5.24 12.89 -7.60
CA LEU A 148 -3.82 13.11 -7.81
C LEU A 148 -3.14 13.20 -6.45
N VAL A 149 -2.06 12.42 -6.25
CA VAL A 149 -1.28 12.47 -5.01
C VAL A 149 0.13 13.01 -5.28
N PRO A 150 0.72 13.79 -4.37
CA PRO A 150 2.07 14.28 -4.54
C PRO A 150 3.07 13.15 -4.25
N LEU A 151 3.85 12.82 -5.27
CA LEU A 151 4.89 11.80 -5.18
C LEU A 151 6.16 12.30 -5.89
N TRP A 152 7.31 12.08 -5.26
CA TRP A 152 8.61 12.26 -5.90
C TRP A 152 9.20 10.89 -6.21
N ILE A 153 9.66 10.73 -7.44
CA ILE A 153 10.31 9.50 -7.91
C ILE A 153 11.71 9.89 -8.38
N ILE A 154 12.72 9.27 -7.78
CA ILE A 154 14.12 9.41 -8.18
C ILE A 154 14.55 8.06 -8.72
N ALA A 155 14.84 7.98 -10.02
CA ALA A 155 15.35 6.77 -10.65
C ALA A 155 16.84 6.95 -10.99
N TYR A 156 17.66 5.96 -10.66
CA TYR A 156 19.08 5.93 -11.00
C TYR A 156 19.50 4.52 -11.40
N SER A 157 20.43 4.42 -12.33
CA SER A 157 21.02 3.15 -12.73
C SER A 157 22.28 2.86 -11.91
N TYR A 158 22.38 1.65 -11.36
CA TYR A 158 23.58 1.15 -10.71
C TYR A 158 23.88 -0.26 -11.22
N LYS A 159 25.10 -0.49 -11.73
CA LYS A 159 25.51 -1.80 -12.28
C LYS A 159 24.53 -2.41 -13.29
N SER A 160 24.01 -1.59 -14.21
CA SER A 160 23.00 -1.99 -15.22
C SER A 160 21.62 -2.36 -14.67
N GLU A 161 21.36 -2.17 -13.36
CA GLU A 161 20.04 -2.29 -12.75
C GLU A 161 19.46 -0.91 -12.47
N VAL A 162 18.16 -0.73 -12.74
CA VAL A 162 17.45 0.53 -12.45
C VAL A 162 16.86 0.43 -11.05
N HIS A 163 17.36 1.29 -10.16
CA HIS A 163 16.82 1.49 -8.83
C HIS A 163 15.98 2.74 -8.81
N ARG A 164 14.96 2.75 -7.95
CA ARG A 164 14.18 3.96 -7.71
C ARG A 164 13.83 4.12 -6.25
N VAL A 165 13.80 5.38 -5.86
CA VAL A 165 13.38 5.84 -4.54
C VAL A 165 12.12 6.67 -4.73
N LEU A 166 11.10 6.34 -3.95
CA LEU A 166 9.80 6.96 -3.92
C LEU A 166 9.69 7.75 -2.63
N ILE A 167 9.22 8.99 -2.72
CA ILE A 167 9.04 9.85 -1.56
C ILE A 167 7.62 10.40 -1.58
N ASN A 168 6.88 10.13 -0.52
CA ASN A 168 5.53 10.62 -0.32
C ASN A 168 5.60 12.12 -0.05
N GLY A 169 5.01 12.93 -0.92
CA GLY A 169 5.10 14.38 -0.83
C GLY A 169 4.29 15.00 0.32
N GLN A 170 3.42 14.23 1.00
CA GLN A 170 2.66 14.69 2.16
C GLN A 170 3.35 14.36 3.48
N THR A 171 3.89 13.14 3.59
CA THR A 171 4.43 12.61 4.86
C THR A 171 5.95 12.57 4.90
N GLY A 172 6.63 12.68 3.76
CA GLY A 172 8.07 12.45 3.64
C GLY A 172 8.48 10.98 3.74
N LYS A 173 7.52 10.04 3.80
CA LYS A 173 7.82 8.59 3.81
C LYS A 173 8.64 8.23 2.56
N VAL A 174 9.73 7.50 2.77
CA VAL A 174 10.61 7.03 1.70
C VAL A 174 10.38 5.53 1.51
N ALA A 175 10.18 5.11 0.27
CA ALA A 175 10.03 3.73 -0.17
C ALA A 175 10.94 3.44 -1.36
N GLY A 176 11.14 2.16 -1.69
CA GLY A 176 11.89 1.74 -2.88
C GLY A 176 13.20 1.04 -2.57
N SER A 177 13.90 0.65 -3.63
CA SER A 177 15.11 -0.16 -3.52
C SER A 177 16.36 0.73 -3.49
N ALA A 178 17.08 0.68 -2.38
CA ALA A 178 18.46 1.15 -2.32
C ALA A 178 19.41 -0.02 -2.62
N PRO A 179 20.46 0.15 -3.46
CA PRO A 179 21.46 -0.87 -3.64
C PRO A 179 22.24 -1.00 -2.34
N PHE A 180 21.93 -2.02 -1.55
CA PHE A 180 22.85 -2.48 -0.53
C PHE A 180 24.06 -3.03 -1.27
N ALA A 181 25.23 -2.44 -1.04
CA ALA A 181 26.47 -3.05 -1.51
C ALA A 181 26.60 -4.39 -0.77
N THR A 182 26.18 -5.48 -1.40
CA THR A 182 26.15 -6.83 -0.81
C THR A 182 27.51 -7.17 -0.20
N GLY A 183 28.61 -6.72 -0.83
CA GLY A 183 29.97 -6.85 -0.30
C GLY A 183 30.24 -6.09 1.01
N LYS A 184 29.65 -4.90 1.21
CA LYS A 184 29.77 -4.18 2.49
C LYS A 184 28.97 -4.88 3.58
N LEU A 185 27.80 -5.41 3.25
CA LEU A 185 26.97 -6.15 4.20
C LEU A 185 27.63 -7.47 4.61
N THR A 186 28.18 -8.24 3.68
CA THR A 186 28.91 -9.49 3.99
C THR A 186 30.15 -9.22 4.83
N PHE A 187 30.88 -8.14 4.55
CA PHE A 187 32.03 -7.74 5.38
C PHE A 187 31.63 -7.40 6.82
N VAL A 188 30.56 -6.61 7.01
CA VAL A 188 30.05 -6.26 8.36
C VAL A 188 29.59 -7.51 9.11
N VAL A 189 28.84 -8.40 8.46
CA VAL A 189 28.39 -9.66 9.07
C VAL A 189 29.59 -10.52 9.46
N LEU A 190 30.58 -10.66 8.58
CA LEU A 190 31.78 -11.47 8.85
C LEU A 190 32.62 -10.88 10.00
N ALA A 191 32.74 -9.54 10.06
CA ALA A 191 33.43 -8.86 11.14
C ALA A 191 32.75 -9.09 12.50
N ILE A 192 31.42 -9.03 12.55
CA ILE A 192 30.64 -9.32 13.77
C ILE A 192 30.85 -10.78 14.21
N VAL A 193 30.77 -11.74 13.28
CA VAL A 193 30.98 -13.15 13.59
C VAL A 193 32.40 -13.41 14.10
N ALA A 194 33.42 -12.82 13.47
CA ALA A 194 34.80 -12.93 13.91
C ALA A 194 35.03 -12.34 15.31
N ALA A 195 34.44 -11.17 15.60
CA ALA A 195 34.52 -10.54 16.91
C ALA A 195 33.88 -11.41 18.02
N LEU A 196 32.72 -12.03 17.73
CA LEU A 196 32.05 -12.93 18.67
C LEU A 196 32.88 -14.20 18.95
N LEU A 197 33.52 -14.77 17.92
CA LEU A 197 34.39 -15.93 18.07
C LEU A 197 35.64 -15.61 18.92
N ILE A 198 36.27 -14.46 18.68
CA ILE A 198 37.42 -14.01 19.46
C ILE A 198 37.03 -13.76 20.91
N ALA A 199 35.89 -13.09 21.15
CA ALA A 199 35.38 -12.85 22.49
C ALA A 199 35.09 -14.16 23.24
N GLY A 200 34.45 -15.14 22.57
CA GLY A 200 34.19 -16.46 23.14
C GLY A 200 35.48 -17.22 23.48
N LEU A 201 36.48 -17.18 22.60
CA LEU A 201 37.79 -17.80 22.85
C LEU A 201 38.50 -17.16 24.06
N LEU A 202 38.50 -15.82 24.15
CA LEU A 202 39.10 -15.10 25.27
C LEU A 202 38.42 -15.40 26.61
N ILE A 203 37.10 -15.58 26.62
CA ILE A 203 36.35 -16.00 27.82
C ILE A 203 36.74 -17.42 28.22
N THR A 204 36.89 -18.32 27.24
CA THR A 204 37.23 -19.74 27.48
C THR A 204 38.67 -19.92 27.97
N ILE A 205 39.61 -19.09 27.51
CA ILE A 205 41.02 -19.10 27.97
C ILE A 205 41.18 -18.50 29.38
N ARG A 206 40.22 -17.67 29.80
CA ARG A 206 40.27 -16.94 31.08
C ARG A 206 39.58 -17.68 32.23
N HIS A 207 38.88 -18.79 31.94
CA HIS A 207 38.35 -19.75 32.91
C HIS A 207 39.30 -20.94 33.06
#